data_AF-A0A8T3S0Q7-F1
#
_entry.id   AF-A0A8T3S0Q7-F1
#
_cell.length_a   1.000
_cell.length_b   1.000
_cell.length_c   1.000
_cell.angle_alpha   90.00
_cell.angle_beta   90.00
_cell.angle_gamma   90.00
#
_symmetry.space_group_name_H-M   'P 1'
#
loop_
_entity.id
_entity.type
_entity.pdbx_description
1 polymer ?
#
loop_
_entity_poly.entity_id
_entity_poly.type
_entity_poly.pdbx_seq_one_letter_code
_entity_poly.pdbx_strand_id
1 'polypeptide(L)'
;MATKETPFNEDDLYDAFPDGASRGYGQAEGFNAYTTLNDASLFTAEALENPVVQAFINAPFGVSFAQFKSSTRESEWALHKPHLAMAGKLADKGIGGRVDRFPEDHADVGTYVINHDRTMARWKWFSLVIEDGAMAGQMIYKQEDTSKEDPPLGDGSA
;
A
#
# COMPACT_ATOMS: atom_id res chain seq x y z
N MET A 1 6.23 0.39 44.77
CA MET A 1 7.05 -0.26 43.73
C MET A 1 6.67 0.38 42.41
N ALA A 2 7.58 1.06 41.74
CA ALA A 2 7.33 1.57 40.39
C ALA A 2 7.30 0.36 39.44
N THR A 3 6.16 0.08 38.82
CA THR A 3 6.09 -0.85 37.70
C THR A 3 6.97 -0.27 36.60
N LYS A 4 8.07 -0.97 36.27
CA LYS A 4 8.79 -0.72 35.02
C LYS A 4 7.81 -1.05 33.90
N GLU A 5 7.14 -0.04 33.36
CA GLU A 5 6.44 -0.18 32.09
C GLU A 5 7.53 -0.52 31.06
N THR A 6 7.50 -1.75 30.56
CA THR A 6 8.25 -2.11 29.37
C THR A 6 7.84 -1.13 28.26
N PRO A 7 8.77 -0.48 27.54
CA PRO A 7 8.40 0.41 26.45
C PRO A 7 7.48 -0.34 25.48
N PHE A 8 6.28 0.17 25.26
CA PHE A 8 5.36 -0.38 24.27
C PHE A 8 5.93 -0.10 22.88
N ASN A 9 6.34 -1.16 22.17
CA ASN A 9 6.72 -1.05 20.78
C ASN A 9 5.49 -1.29 19.90
N GLU A 10 4.92 -0.22 19.34
CA GLU A 10 3.75 -0.33 18.46
C GLU A 10 4.02 -1.22 17.25
N ASP A 11 5.27 -1.25 16.78
CA ASP A 11 5.68 -2.00 15.60
C ASP A 11 5.48 -3.52 15.76
N ASP A 12 5.57 -4.03 17.00
CA ASP A 12 5.38 -5.44 17.32
C ASP A 12 3.93 -5.91 17.03
N LEU A 13 2.96 -4.99 17.02
CA LEU A 13 1.56 -5.32 16.68
C LEU A 13 1.43 -5.80 15.24
N TYR A 14 2.23 -5.25 14.33
CA TYR A 14 2.14 -5.57 12.91
C TYR A 14 2.84 -6.90 12.59
N ASP A 15 3.88 -7.26 13.35
CA ASP A 15 4.58 -8.54 13.20
C ASP A 15 3.74 -9.74 13.70
N ALA A 16 2.63 -9.50 14.40
CA ALA A 16 1.64 -10.53 14.72
C ALA A 16 0.80 -10.97 13.51
N PHE A 17 0.75 -10.17 12.44
CA PHE A 17 0.08 -10.53 11.22
C PHE A 17 0.96 -11.44 10.35
N PRO A 18 0.36 -12.37 9.60
CA PRO A 18 1.09 -13.23 8.69
C PRO A 18 1.76 -12.42 7.57
N ASP A 19 2.96 -12.84 7.19
CA ASP A 19 3.67 -12.29 6.03
C ASP A 19 2.94 -12.64 4.72
N GLY A 20 2.74 -11.64 3.86
CA GLY A 20 2.04 -11.82 2.59
C GLY A 20 2.82 -12.68 1.58
N ALA A 21 4.15 -12.56 1.54
CA ALA A 21 4.99 -13.29 0.59
C ALA A 21 4.90 -14.81 0.80
N SER A 22 4.86 -15.27 2.06
CA SER A 22 4.67 -16.68 2.42
C SER A 22 3.36 -17.30 1.90
N ARG A 23 2.41 -16.46 1.47
CA ARG A 23 1.07 -16.82 0.99
C ARG A 23 0.84 -16.46 -0.48
N GLY A 24 1.90 -16.14 -1.22
CA GLY A 24 1.81 -15.77 -2.65
C GLY A 24 1.27 -14.36 -2.89
N TYR A 25 1.42 -13.47 -1.92
CA TYR A 25 1.03 -12.06 -2.00
C TYR A 25 2.21 -11.14 -1.73
N GLY A 26 3.40 -11.49 -2.26
CA GLY A 26 4.59 -10.67 -2.20
C GLY A 26 4.75 -9.77 -3.43
N GLN A 27 5.88 -9.06 -3.46
CA GLN A 27 6.22 -8.16 -4.58
C GLN A 27 6.38 -8.89 -5.91
N ALA A 28 6.90 -10.13 -5.89
CA ALA A 28 7.05 -10.95 -7.08
C ALA A 28 5.69 -11.24 -7.75
N GLU A 29 4.61 -11.27 -6.97
CA GLU A 29 3.24 -11.48 -7.43
C GLU A 29 2.48 -10.17 -7.70
N GLY A 30 3.16 -9.02 -7.64
CA GLY A 30 2.58 -7.69 -7.89
C GLY A 30 1.84 -7.08 -6.69
N PHE A 31 2.10 -7.57 -5.47
CA PHE A 31 1.53 -7.00 -4.24
C PHE A 31 2.55 -6.15 -3.49
N ASN A 32 2.06 -5.30 -2.60
CA ASN A 32 2.84 -4.49 -1.65
C ASN A 32 3.88 -3.60 -2.35
N ALA A 33 3.64 -3.22 -3.60
CA ALA A 33 4.51 -2.37 -4.41
C ALA A 33 3.73 -1.20 -4.98
N TYR A 34 4.26 0.02 -4.82
CA TYR A 34 3.72 1.22 -5.45
C TYR A 34 4.28 1.40 -6.86
N THR A 35 3.39 1.39 -7.85
CA THR A 35 3.71 1.63 -9.27
C THR A 35 3.20 2.99 -9.69
N THR A 36 4.08 3.88 -10.14
CA THR A 36 3.70 5.21 -10.67
C THR A 36 3.04 5.06 -12.04
N LEU A 37 1.80 5.52 -12.17
CA LEU A 37 0.96 5.39 -13.36
C LEU A 37 1.22 6.48 -14.40
N ASN A 38 1.66 7.67 -14.00
CA ASN A 38 2.06 8.74 -14.91
C ASN A 38 3.54 8.65 -15.33
N ASP A 39 4.12 7.45 -15.29
CA ASP A 39 5.43 7.15 -15.84
C ASP A 39 5.34 6.95 -17.37
N ALA A 40 6.12 7.72 -18.12
CA ALA A 40 6.21 7.63 -19.58
C ALA A 40 6.61 6.22 -20.07
N SER A 41 7.34 5.45 -19.27
CA SER A 41 7.78 4.09 -19.62
C SER A 41 6.61 3.09 -19.76
N LEU A 42 5.45 3.41 -19.20
CA LEU A 42 4.23 2.59 -19.27
C LEU A 42 3.41 2.81 -20.54
N PHE A 43 3.77 3.78 -21.39
CA PHE A 43 3.01 4.16 -22.57
C PHE A 43 3.72 3.75 -23.86
N THR A 44 2.95 3.32 -24.86
CA THR A 44 3.47 3.06 -26.21
C THR A 44 3.83 4.37 -26.92
N ALA A 45 4.68 4.30 -27.94
CA ALA A 45 5.03 5.47 -28.75
C ALA A 45 3.79 6.17 -29.34
N GLU A 46 2.80 5.42 -29.79
CA GLU A 46 1.51 5.94 -30.28
C GLU A 46 0.71 6.65 -29.17
N ALA A 47 0.64 6.08 -27.97
CA ALA A 47 -0.06 6.71 -26.85
C ALA A 47 0.60 8.03 -26.43
N LEU A 48 1.93 8.12 -26.56
CA LEU A 48 2.69 9.35 -26.29
C LEU A 48 2.41 10.48 -27.30
N GLU A 49 1.81 10.20 -28.47
CA GLU A 49 1.37 11.24 -29.40
C GLU A 49 0.07 11.92 -28.92
N ASN A 50 -0.65 11.31 -27.97
CA ASN A 50 -1.89 11.87 -27.43
C ASN A 50 -1.60 13.02 -26.44
N PRO A 51 -2.14 14.23 -26.67
CA PRO A 51 -1.89 15.37 -25.79
C PRO A 51 -2.41 15.18 -24.35
N VAL A 52 -3.43 14.35 -24.15
CA VAL A 52 -3.95 14.03 -22.80
C VAL A 52 -2.96 13.17 -22.02
N VAL A 53 -2.35 12.18 -22.69
CA VAL A 53 -1.32 11.31 -22.08
C VAL A 53 -0.09 12.14 -21.73
N GLN A 54 0.34 13.02 -22.64
CA GLN A 54 1.43 13.95 -22.38
C GLN A 54 1.12 14.88 -21.20
N ALA A 55 -0.09 15.41 -21.10
CA ALA A 55 -0.49 16.24 -19.98
C ALA A 55 -0.50 15.47 -18.65
N PHE A 56 -0.90 14.20 -18.68
CA PHE A 56 -0.89 13.32 -17.50
C PHE A 56 0.52 12.98 -17.03
N ILE A 57 1.43 12.62 -17.94
CA ILE A 57 2.85 12.35 -17.64
C ILE A 57 3.53 13.60 -17.07
N ASN A 58 3.27 14.76 -17.66
CA ASN A 58 3.89 16.03 -17.23
C ASN A 58 3.14 16.71 -16.07
N ALA A 59 2.17 16.04 -15.44
CA ALA A 59 1.41 16.60 -14.34
C ALA A 59 2.33 16.97 -13.16
N PRO A 60 2.04 18.05 -12.42
CA PRO A 60 2.85 18.46 -11.28
C PRO A 60 2.66 17.57 -10.04
N PHE A 61 1.95 16.45 -10.16
CA PHE A 61 1.64 15.47 -9.13
C PHE A 61 1.92 14.05 -9.64
N GLY A 62 2.32 13.14 -8.75
CA GLY A 62 2.43 11.72 -9.00
C GLY A 62 1.11 11.00 -8.78
N VAL A 63 0.83 9.98 -9.61
CA VAL A 63 -0.29 9.06 -9.39
C VAL A 63 0.27 7.66 -9.28
N SER A 64 0.10 6.99 -8.14
CA SER A 64 0.61 5.64 -7.93
C SER A 64 -0.51 4.66 -7.59
N PHE A 65 -0.34 3.42 -8.02
CA PHE A 65 -1.23 2.31 -7.70
C PHE A 65 -0.47 1.26 -6.89
N ALA A 66 -1.14 0.66 -5.92
CA ALA A 66 -0.64 -0.52 -5.22
C ALA A 66 -1.77 -1.49 -4.92
N GLN A 67 -1.43 -2.77 -4.83
CA GLN A 67 -2.34 -3.83 -4.44
C GLN A 67 -1.81 -4.52 -3.19
N PHE A 68 -2.68 -4.79 -2.24
CA PHE A 68 -2.33 -5.44 -0.97
C PHE A 68 -3.33 -6.55 -0.65
N LYS A 69 -2.90 -7.53 0.13
CA LYS A 69 -3.79 -8.54 0.71
C LYS A 69 -4.11 -8.12 2.14
N SER A 70 -5.39 -7.94 2.47
CA SER A 70 -5.80 -7.55 3.83
C SER A 70 -5.32 -8.56 4.86
N SER A 71 -5.03 -8.08 6.08
CA SER A 71 -4.60 -8.91 7.19
C SER A 71 -3.28 -9.64 6.93
N THR A 72 -2.45 -9.12 6.02
CA THR A 72 -1.01 -9.40 6.01
C THR A 72 -0.26 -8.25 6.66
N ARG A 73 0.89 -8.54 7.26
CA ARG A 73 1.74 -7.54 7.91
C ARG A 73 1.97 -6.31 7.04
N GLU A 74 2.30 -6.50 5.76
CA GLU A 74 2.58 -5.43 4.79
C GLU A 74 1.37 -4.51 4.61
N SER A 75 0.16 -5.09 4.60
CA SER A 75 -1.08 -4.35 4.42
C SER A 75 -1.44 -3.51 5.65
N GLU A 76 -1.17 -4.01 6.85
CA GLU A 76 -1.45 -3.31 8.11
C GLU A 76 -0.50 -2.12 8.29
N TRP A 77 0.78 -2.33 7.98
CA TRP A 77 1.76 -1.25 7.90
C TRP A 77 1.35 -0.17 6.88
N ALA A 78 0.95 -0.57 5.67
CA ALA A 78 0.53 0.37 4.63
C ALA A 78 -0.77 1.13 4.98
N LEU A 79 -1.65 0.54 5.79
CA LEU A 79 -2.90 1.15 6.24
C LEU A 79 -2.68 2.10 7.43
N HIS A 80 -1.89 1.69 8.42
CA HIS A 80 -1.75 2.40 9.69
C HIS A 80 -0.55 3.35 9.72
N LYS A 81 0.48 3.10 8.91
CA LYS A 81 1.67 3.95 8.76
C LYS A 81 1.93 4.30 7.29
N PRO A 82 0.93 4.87 6.56
CA PRO A 82 1.07 5.13 5.13
C PRO A 82 2.24 6.07 4.81
N HIS A 83 2.54 7.03 5.68
CA HIS A 83 3.70 7.93 5.53
C HIS A 83 5.05 7.20 5.49
N LEU A 84 5.20 6.07 6.19
CA LEU A 84 6.42 5.26 6.13
C LEU A 84 6.45 4.39 4.87
N ALA A 85 5.30 3.79 4.52
CA ALA A 85 5.16 2.97 3.32
C ALA A 85 5.42 3.78 2.04
N MET A 86 4.81 4.96 1.92
CA MET A 86 4.95 5.84 0.76
C MET A 86 6.36 6.42 0.63
N ALA A 87 7.04 6.69 1.75
CA ALA A 87 8.44 7.13 1.76
C ALA A 87 9.45 6.01 1.44
N GLY A 88 9.00 4.75 1.29
CA GLY A 88 9.87 3.60 1.04
C GLY A 88 10.69 3.15 2.24
N LYS A 89 10.29 3.54 3.46
CA LYS A 89 11.02 3.23 4.71
C LYS A 89 10.73 1.83 5.25
N LEU A 90 9.85 1.07 4.60
CA LEU A 90 9.39 -0.25 5.02
C LEU A 90 9.85 -1.38 4.09
N ALA A 91 10.92 -1.15 3.32
CA ALA A 91 11.49 -2.15 2.41
C ALA A 91 11.95 -3.42 3.15
N ASP A 92 12.46 -3.29 4.37
CA ASP A 92 12.84 -4.39 5.26
C ASP A 92 11.62 -5.18 5.79
N LYS A 93 10.42 -4.57 5.75
CA LYS A 93 9.14 -5.17 6.13
C LYS A 93 8.37 -5.75 4.93
N GLY A 94 8.98 -5.81 3.74
CA GLY A 94 8.37 -6.40 2.54
C GLY A 94 7.47 -5.46 1.73
N ILE A 95 7.34 -4.18 2.14
CA ILE A 95 6.64 -3.16 1.35
C ILE A 95 7.64 -2.49 0.43
N GLY A 96 7.44 -2.70 -0.85
CA GLY A 96 8.34 -2.29 -1.90
C GLY A 96 7.97 -0.96 -2.52
N GLY A 97 9.01 -0.29 -2.99
CA GLY A 97 8.86 0.93 -3.74
C GLY A 97 8.62 2.14 -2.86
N ARG A 98 8.63 3.27 -3.53
CA ARG A 98 8.41 4.59 -2.97
C ARG A 98 7.40 5.26 -3.89
N VAL A 99 6.44 5.96 -3.31
CA VAL A 99 5.59 6.84 -4.09
C VAL A 99 6.48 7.98 -4.60
N ASP A 100 6.56 8.13 -5.91
CA ASP A 100 7.44 9.12 -6.54
C ASP A 100 7.18 10.52 -5.96
N ARG A 101 8.24 11.30 -5.77
CA ARG A 101 8.24 12.66 -5.18
C ARG A 101 7.69 12.83 -3.75
N PHE A 102 7.14 11.78 -3.11
CA PHE A 102 6.67 11.85 -1.72
C PHE A 102 7.84 12.22 -0.78
N PRO A 103 7.66 13.14 0.19
CA PRO A 103 8.74 13.61 1.05
C PRO A 103 9.17 12.54 2.07
N GLU A 104 10.46 12.52 2.42
CA GLU A 104 11.01 11.52 3.34
C GLU A 104 10.71 11.80 4.81
N ASP A 105 10.63 13.07 5.19
CA ASP A 105 10.65 13.47 6.60
C ASP A 105 9.26 13.71 7.18
N HIS A 106 8.39 14.38 6.41
CA HIS A 106 7.04 14.70 6.84
C HIS A 106 6.13 14.93 5.63
N ALA A 107 4.97 14.27 5.63
CA ALA A 107 3.86 14.55 4.72
C ALA A 107 2.54 14.27 5.46
N ASP A 108 1.58 15.16 5.25
CA ASP A 108 0.20 14.88 5.63
C ASP A 108 -0.40 13.91 4.61
N VAL A 109 -0.98 12.82 5.11
CA VAL A 109 -1.65 11.81 4.29
C VAL A 109 -3.13 11.76 4.63
N GLY A 110 -3.97 12.15 3.68
CA GLY A 110 -5.41 12.00 3.78
C GLY A 110 -5.85 10.64 3.23
N THR A 111 -6.31 9.73 4.08
CA THR A 111 -6.78 8.39 3.65
C THR A 111 -8.30 8.32 3.62
N TYR A 112 -8.85 7.90 2.47
CA TYR A 112 -10.27 7.64 2.28
C TYR A 112 -10.49 6.16 1.94
N VAL A 113 -11.27 5.45 2.78
CA VAL A 113 -11.52 4.02 2.63
C VAL A 113 -12.94 3.79 2.10
N ILE A 114 -13.02 3.23 0.89
CA ILE A 114 -14.26 2.76 0.28
C ILE A 114 -14.54 1.34 0.77
N ASN A 115 -15.79 1.11 1.20
CA ASN A 115 -16.25 -0.15 1.79
C ASN A 115 -15.50 -0.52 3.07
N HIS A 116 -15.36 0.44 4.00
CA HIS A 116 -14.65 0.26 5.26
C HIS A 116 -15.12 -0.96 6.08
N ASP A 117 -16.40 -1.32 6.02
CA ASP A 117 -16.95 -2.48 6.76
C ASP A 117 -16.33 -3.83 6.33
N ARG A 118 -15.58 -3.84 5.22
CA ARG A 118 -14.86 -4.99 4.67
C ARG A 118 -13.39 -4.96 5.04
N THR A 119 -13.04 -4.47 6.24
CA THR A 119 -11.65 -4.38 6.70
C THR A 119 -11.11 -5.69 7.25
N MET A 120 -11.97 -6.58 7.73
CA MET A 120 -11.61 -7.80 8.44
C MET A 120 -11.59 -9.06 7.54
N ALA A 121 -10.38 -9.49 7.17
CA ALA A 121 -9.98 -10.91 7.05
C ALA A 121 -9.94 -11.67 5.71
N ARG A 122 -10.22 -11.11 4.52
CA ARG A 122 -9.96 -11.91 3.28
C ARG A 122 -9.71 -11.16 1.98
N TRP A 123 -9.89 -9.85 1.93
CA TRP A 123 -9.99 -9.17 0.64
C TRP A 123 -8.66 -8.63 0.15
N LYS A 124 -8.51 -8.56 -1.16
CA LYS A 124 -7.53 -7.66 -1.76
C LYS A 124 -8.04 -6.24 -1.59
N TRP A 125 -7.12 -5.32 -1.29
CA TRP A 125 -7.43 -3.91 -1.39
C TRP A 125 -6.47 -3.23 -2.34
N PHE A 126 -6.99 -2.23 -3.02
CA PHE A 126 -6.29 -1.45 -4.02
C PHE A 126 -6.11 -0.04 -3.48
N SER A 127 -4.89 0.47 -3.58
CA SER A 127 -4.51 1.83 -3.22
C SER A 127 -4.35 2.62 -4.50
N LEU A 128 -5.05 3.75 -4.61
CA LEU A 128 -4.68 4.82 -5.53
C LEU A 128 -4.16 5.99 -4.70
N VAL A 129 -2.93 6.40 -4.97
CA VAL A 129 -2.27 7.52 -4.29
C VAL A 129 -2.08 8.64 -5.28
N ILE A 130 -2.43 9.85 -4.88
CA ILE A 130 -2.09 11.08 -5.60
C ILE A 130 -1.26 11.93 -4.65
N GLU A 131 -0.08 12.37 -5.10
CA GLU A 131 0.87 13.14 -4.31
C GLU A 131 1.33 14.39 -5.07
N ASP A 132 1.67 15.47 -4.39
CA ASP A 132 2.11 16.72 -5.02
C ASP A 132 3.55 17.14 -4.63
N GLY A 133 4.30 16.25 -3.98
CA GLY A 133 5.61 16.50 -3.40
C GLY A 133 5.58 17.04 -1.97
N ALA A 134 4.41 17.34 -1.40
CA ALA A 134 4.27 17.84 -0.04
C ALA A 134 3.27 17.03 0.79
N MET A 135 2.17 16.61 0.17
CA MET A 135 1.11 15.82 0.79
C MET A 135 0.65 14.70 -0.14
N ALA A 136 -0.11 13.75 0.39
CA ALA A 136 -0.74 12.72 -0.42
C ALA A 136 -2.20 12.46 -0.01
N GLY A 137 -3.02 12.19 -1.02
CA GLY A 137 -4.33 11.56 -0.86
C GLY A 137 -4.22 10.08 -1.18
N GLN A 138 -4.69 9.22 -0.27
CA GLN A 138 -4.80 7.78 -0.49
C GLN A 138 -6.27 7.38 -0.59
N MET A 139 -6.66 6.77 -1.69
CA MET A 139 -7.95 6.12 -1.82
C MET A 139 -7.77 4.60 -1.75
N ILE A 140 -8.48 3.98 -0.82
CA ILE A 140 -8.45 2.53 -0.61
C ILE A 140 -9.77 1.94 -1.06
N TYR A 141 -9.75 1.06 -2.06
CA TYR A 141 -10.90 0.26 -2.45
C TYR A 141 -10.71 -1.20 -2.02
N LYS A 142 -11.66 -1.74 -1.25
CA LYS A 142 -11.65 -3.15 -0.83
C LYS A 142 -12.53 -3.97 -1.76
N GLN A 143 -11.92 -4.95 -2.43
CA GLN A 143 -12.60 -5.82 -3.39
C GLN A 143 -13.70 -6.64 -2.70
N GLU A 144 -14.79 -6.92 -3.41
CA GLU A 144 -15.80 -7.88 -2.95
C GLU A 144 -15.22 -9.31 -2.92
N ASP A 145 -15.74 -10.16 -2.03
CA ASP A 145 -15.44 -11.58 -2.08
C ASP A 145 -16.15 -12.22 -3.29
N THR A 146 -15.41 -12.42 -4.38
CA THR A 146 -15.90 -13.20 -5.53
C THR A 146 -15.45 -14.65 -5.46
N SER A 147 -14.75 -15.08 -4.40
CA SER A 147 -14.08 -16.37 -4.29
C SER A 147 -14.56 -17.19 -3.08
N LYS A 148 -15.34 -18.23 -3.37
CA LYS A 148 -15.32 -19.49 -2.59
C LYS A 148 -13.96 -20.20 -2.66
N GLU A 149 -12.92 -19.61 -3.28
CA GLU A 149 -11.74 -20.33 -3.80
C GLU A 149 -10.38 -19.97 -3.18
N ASP A 150 -10.23 -18.89 -2.41
CA ASP A 150 -8.97 -18.69 -1.65
C ASP A 150 -9.00 -19.59 -0.39
N PRO A 151 -8.05 -20.51 -0.16
CA PRO A 151 -8.05 -21.27 1.08
C PRO A 151 -8.02 -20.32 2.29
N PRO A 152 -8.73 -20.65 3.39
CA PRO A 152 -8.67 -19.84 4.59
C PRO A 152 -7.21 -19.66 5.00
N LEU A 153 -6.84 -18.43 5.34
CA LEU A 153 -5.60 -18.15 6.04
C LEU A 153 -5.66 -19.01 7.32
N GLY A 154 -4.80 -20.03 7.39
CA GLY A 154 -4.86 -21.08 8.42
C GLY A 154 -5.21 -20.52 9.79
N ASP A 155 -6.13 -21.21 10.46
CA ASP A 155 -6.51 -20.90 11.84
C ASP A 155 -5.24 -20.93 12.68
N GLY A 156 -4.93 -19.80 13.32
CA GLY A 156 -3.72 -19.61 14.13
C GLY A 156 -3.70 -20.46 15.40
N SER A 157 -3.86 -21.78 15.30
CA SER A 157 -3.56 -22.70 16.38
C SER A 157 -2.07 -23.03 16.34
N ALA A 158 -1.29 -22.27 17.10
CA ALA A 158 -0.02 -22.69 17.69
C ALA A 158 -0.22 -22.86 19.21
#